data_AF-A0AAU6JJR8-F1
#
_entry.id   AF-A0AAU6JJR8-F1
#
_cell.length_a   1.000
_cell.length_b   1.000
_cell.length_c   1.000
_cell.angle_alpha   90.00
_cell.angle_beta   90.00
_cell.angle_gamma   90.00
#
_symmetry.space_group_name_H-M   'P 1'
#
loop_
_entity.id
_entity.type
_entity.pdbx_description
1 polymer ?
#
loop_
_entity_poly.entity_id
_entity_poly.type
_entity_poly.pdbx_seq_one_letter_code
_entity_poly.pdbx_strand_id
1 'polypeptide(L)'
;MDEKTREQYVQNILEAFGRATADQEQRGRAWYRVAHSLANIIADGNVREGAGVLAALSANKSWRENERLARSAYTEGPSGHTGDTLRKVERIMLGEDPEDVLPMSMKTGHFFRCILDPEDPDPVVIDRHAHDIAVGAVYGNEDRGLSAKQRYALLAHCYREAGLRLEEIPSVVQAVTWVAHTERLAGTDGRPKNR
;
A
#
# COMPACT_ATOMS: atom_id res chain seq x y z
N MET A 1 -11.67 -20.35 6.90
CA MET A 1 -11.90 -19.33 7.94
C MET A 1 -13.39 -19.13 8.06
N ASP A 2 -13.93 -19.03 9.28
CA ASP A 2 -15.37 -18.85 9.49
C ASP A 2 -15.81 -17.40 9.27
N GLU A 3 -17.13 -17.22 9.08
CA GLU A 3 -17.75 -15.92 8.82
C GLU A 3 -17.54 -14.92 9.97
N LYS A 4 -17.53 -15.42 11.20
CA LYS A 4 -17.32 -14.62 12.41
C LYS A 4 -15.95 -13.95 12.41
N THR A 5 -14.91 -14.65 11.99
CA THR A 5 -13.56 -14.08 11.90
C THR A 5 -13.48 -12.99 10.83
N ARG A 6 -14.22 -13.14 9.73
CA ARG A 6 -14.25 -12.16 8.63
C ARG A 6 -14.92 -10.88 9.10
N GLU A 7 -16.08 -11.03 9.74
CA GLU A 7 -16.80 -9.90 10.33
C GLU A 7 -15.93 -9.17 11.35
N GLN A 8 -15.20 -9.90 12.22
CA GLN A 8 -14.28 -9.27 13.16
C GLN A 8 -13.20 -8.44 12.46
N TYR A 9 -12.64 -8.93 11.35
CA TYR A 9 -11.64 -8.17 10.59
C TYR A 9 -12.22 -6.89 9.99
N VAL A 10 -13.43 -6.95 9.44
CA VAL A 10 -14.13 -5.76 8.95
C VAL A 10 -14.35 -4.76 10.08
N GLN A 11 -14.84 -5.21 11.23
CA GLN A 11 -15.06 -4.33 12.40
C GLN A 11 -13.77 -3.67 12.88
N ASN A 12 -12.66 -4.41 12.93
CA ASN A 12 -11.36 -3.83 13.30
C ASN A 12 -10.91 -2.72 12.33
N ILE A 13 -11.17 -2.89 11.03
CA ILE A 13 -10.86 -1.87 10.00
C ILE A 13 -11.74 -0.63 10.21
N LEU A 14 -13.04 -0.81 10.42
CA LEU A 14 -14.00 0.27 10.67
C LEU A 14 -13.63 1.06 11.93
N GLU A 15 -13.29 0.36 13.02
CA GLU A 15 -12.84 0.99 14.25
C GLU A 15 -11.52 1.75 14.07
N ALA A 16 -10.57 1.18 13.33
CA ALA A 16 -9.31 1.86 13.05
C ALA A 16 -9.53 3.15 12.23
N PHE A 17 -10.46 3.13 11.27
CA PHE A 17 -10.82 4.30 10.48
C PHE A 17 -11.49 5.36 11.35
N GLY A 18 -12.48 4.99 12.16
CA GLY A 18 -13.20 5.92 13.04
C GLY A 18 -12.35 6.52 14.16
N ARG A 19 -11.16 5.96 14.44
CA ARG A 19 -10.19 6.53 15.41
C ARG A 19 -9.20 7.51 14.77
N ALA A 20 -9.16 7.63 13.43
CA ALA A 20 -8.27 8.57 12.77
C ALA A 20 -8.66 10.02 13.10
N THR A 21 -7.67 10.88 13.31
CA THR A 21 -7.92 12.33 13.44
C THR A 21 -8.25 12.93 12.08
N ALA A 22 -8.87 14.11 12.05
CA ALA A 22 -9.17 14.81 10.80
C ALA A 22 -7.94 15.06 9.92
N ASP A 23 -6.77 15.32 10.52
CA ASP A 23 -5.49 15.45 9.81
C ASP A 23 -5.03 14.12 9.20
N GLN A 24 -5.12 13.03 9.96
CA GLN A 24 -4.76 11.69 9.49
C GLN A 24 -5.69 11.25 8.34
N GLU A 25 -6.98 11.54 8.47
CA GLU A 25 -7.98 11.28 7.43
C GLU A 25 -7.67 12.09 6.17
N GLN A 26 -7.40 13.39 6.30
CA GLN A 26 -7.02 14.24 5.15
C GLN A 26 -5.78 13.70 4.43
N ARG A 27 -4.72 13.34 5.16
CA ARG A 27 -3.50 12.80 4.57
C ARG A 27 -3.71 11.42 3.94
N GLY A 28 -4.51 10.55 4.56
CA GLY A 28 -4.87 9.25 4.00
C GLY A 28 -5.67 9.38 2.70
N ARG A 29 -6.68 10.26 2.67
CA ARG A 29 -7.50 10.56 1.46
C ARG A 29 -6.71 11.19 0.32
N ALA A 30 -5.61 11.87 0.64
CA ALA A 30 -4.71 12.45 -0.36
C ALA A 30 -3.66 11.47 -0.86
N TRP A 31 -3.38 10.38 -0.13
CA TRP A 31 -2.21 9.53 -0.32
C TRP A 31 -2.02 9.09 -1.78
N TYR A 32 -3.01 8.42 -2.37
CA TYR A 32 -2.88 7.87 -3.73
C TYR A 32 -2.91 8.95 -4.80
N ARG A 33 -3.59 10.07 -4.58
CA ARG A 33 -3.54 11.24 -5.48
C ARG A 33 -2.17 11.91 -5.50
N VAL A 34 -1.51 12.00 -4.34
CA VAL A 34 -0.13 12.49 -4.24
C VAL A 34 0.83 11.53 -4.95
N ALA A 35 0.68 10.21 -4.74
CA ALA A 35 1.50 9.22 -5.42
C ALA A 35 1.28 9.20 -6.94
N HIS A 36 0.05 9.37 -7.42
CA HIS A 36 -0.29 9.53 -8.83
C HIS A 36 0.40 10.76 -9.43
N SER A 37 0.32 11.90 -8.74
CA SER A 37 0.98 13.14 -9.17
C SER A 37 2.50 12.96 -9.26
N LEU A 38 3.09 12.25 -8.30
CA LEU A 38 4.51 11.89 -8.34
C LEU A 38 4.83 10.99 -9.54
N ALA A 39 4.05 9.93 -9.77
CA ALA A 39 4.22 9.01 -10.90
C ALA A 39 4.21 9.77 -12.24
N ASN A 40 3.28 10.70 -12.40
CA ASN A 40 3.20 11.58 -13.56
C ASN A 40 4.44 12.46 -13.71
N ILE A 41 4.95 13.06 -12.61
CA ILE A 41 6.11 13.94 -12.65
C ILE A 41 7.41 13.19 -12.98
N ILE A 42 7.66 12.03 -12.36
CA ILE A 42 8.93 11.32 -12.54
C ILE A 42 9.08 10.68 -13.93
N ALA A 43 7.96 10.38 -14.57
CA ALA A 43 7.91 9.72 -15.88
C ALA A 43 7.50 10.68 -17.00
N ASP A 44 7.75 12.00 -16.82
CA ASP A 44 7.50 13.05 -17.82
C ASP A 44 6.10 12.99 -18.46
N GLY A 45 5.07 12.80 -17.62
CA GLY A 45 3.67 12.69 -18.05
C GLY A 45 3.18 11.25 -18.30
N ASN A 46 4.06 10.25 -18.35
CA ASN A 46 3.67 8.85 -18.48
C ASN A 46 3.32 8.24 -17.11
N VAL A 47 2.16 8.62 -16.57
CA VAL A 47 1.73 8.17 -15.24
C VAL A 47 1.66 6.65 -15.10
N ARG A 48 1.35 5.91 -16.18
CA ARG A 48 1.29 4.44 -16.16
C ARG A 48 2.67 3.84 -15.90
N GLU A 49 3.68 4.30 -16.63
CA GLU A 49 5.07 3.88 -16.42
C GLU A 49 5.57 4.29 -15.03
N GLY A 50 5.35 5.54 -14.63
CA GLY A 50 5.73 6.05 -13.31
C GLY A 50 5.11 5.25 -12.16
N ALA A 51 3.83 4.91 -12.27
CA ALA A 51 3.12 4.06 -11.31
C ALA A 51 3.71 2.65 -11.27
N GLY A 52 4.04 2.09 -12.43
CA GLY A 52 4.68 0.77 -12.56
C GLY A 52 6.06 0.73 -11.89
N VAL A 53 6.88 1.77 -12.10
CA VAL A 53 8.22 1.90 -11.48
C VAL A 53 8.11 2.03 -9.95
N LEU A 54 7.25 2.93 -9.45
CA LEU A 54 7.00 3.08 -8.00
C LEU A 54 6.50 1.78 -7.38
N ALA A 55 5.65 1.05 -8.10
CA ALA A 55 5.11 -0.21 -7.62
C ALA A 55 6.17 -1.32 -7.54
N ALA A 56 7.00 -1.46 -8.58
CA ALA A 56 8.09 -2.43 -8.63
C ALA A 56 9.09 -2.23 -7.47
N LEU A 57 9.43 -0.98 -7.17
CA LEU A 57 10.41 -0.60 -6.13
C LEU A 57 9.87 -0.64 -4.69
N SER A 58 8.56 -0.87 -4.51
CA SER A 58 7.90 -0.72 -3.21
C SER A 58 8.18 -1.82 -2.17
N ALA A 59 8.79 -2.93 -2.60
CA ALA A 59 9.04 -4.06 -1.71
C ALA A 59 10.13 -3.71 -0.68
N ASN A 60 9.78 -3.78 0.62
CA ASN A 60 10.71 -3.55 1.73
C ASN A 60 11.40 -2.16 1.72
N LYS A 61 10.73 -1.13 1.16
CA LYS A 61 11.21 0.25 1.18
C LYS A 61 10.24 1.14 1.94
N SER A 62 10.78 2.11 2.69
CA SER A 62 9.98 3.25 3.13
C SER A 62 9.51 4.06 1.91
N TRP A 63 8.45 4.84 2.08
CA TRP A 63 7.97 5.72 1.01
C TRP A 63 9.08 6.65 0.49
N ARG A 64 9.80 7.32 1.40
CA ARG A 64 10.93 8.20 1.07
C ARG A 64 12.04 7.50 0.28
N GLU A 65 12.37 6.26 0.64
CA GLU A 65 13.36 5.48 -0.13
C GLU A 65 12.84 5.08 -1.51
N ASN A 66 11.56 4.70 -1.62
CA ASN A 66 10.94 4.39 -2.90
C ASN A 66 10.96 5.62 -3.82
N GLU A 67 10.53 6.79 -3.35
CA GLU A 67 10.59 8.03 -4.12
C GLU A 67 12.01 8.34 -4.61
N ARG A 68 13.01 8.20 -3.73
CA ARG A 68 14.41 8.43 -4.09
C ARG A 68 14.86 7.47 -5.18
N LEU A 69 14.60 6.17 -5.03
CA LEU A 69 14.99 5.15 -6.00
C LEU A 69 14.28 5.35 -7.34
N ALA A 70 12.98 5.68 -7.32
CA ALA A 70 12.21 5.92 -8.53
C ALA A 70 12.74 7.14 -9.29
N ARG A 71 13.03 8.25 -8.60
CA ARG A 71 13.66 9.43 -9.22
C ARG A 71 15.04 9.11 -9.79
N SER A 72 15.89 8.42 -9.01
CA SER A 72 17.22 8.01 -9.47
C SER A 72 17.15 7.07 -10.67
N ALA A 73 16.12 6.23 -10.79
CA ALA A 73 15.96 5.35 -11.96
C ALA A 73 15.89 6.14 -13.27
N TYR A 74 15.14 7.26 -13.30
CA TYR A 74 15.02 8.12 -14.48
C TYR A 74 16.22 9.04 -14.74
N THR A 75 17.03 9.35 -13.73
CA THR A 75 18.17 10.28 -13.88
C THR A 75 19.53 9.58 -14.01
N GLU A 76 19.71 8.46 -13.31
CA GLU A 76 20.99 7.76 -13.14
C GLU A 76 20.91 6.28 -13.59
N GLY A 77 19.70 5.75 -13.77
CA GLY A 77 19.44 4.34 -14.05
C GLY A 77 19.02 3.53 -12.80
N PRO A 78 18.28 2.41 -12.97
CA PRO A 78 17.78 1.61 -11.85
C PRO A 78 18.91 1.00 -10.99
N SER A 79 18.88 1.23 -9.68
CA SER A 79 19.88 0.69 -8.74
C SER A 79 19.33 0.55 -7.30
N GLY A 80 20.13 0.03 -6.37
CA GLY A 80 19.79 0.03 -4.93
C GLY A 80 18.68 -0.96 -4.50
N HIS A 81 18.39 -1.94 -5.34
CA HIS A 81 17.42 -3.01 -5.08
C HIS A 81 17.95 -4.38 -5.52
N THR A 82 17.19 -5.43 -5.24
CA THR A 82 17.45 -6.79 -5.74
C THR A 82 17.38 -6.84 -7.27
N GLY A 83 18.18 -7.72 -7.90
CA GLY A 83 18.25 -7.83 -9.37
C GLY A 83 16.93 -8.22 -10.04
N ASP A 84 16.02 -8.92 -9.34
CA ASP A 84 14.67 -9.18 -9.86
C ASP A 84 13.82 -7.91 -9.96
N THR A 85 13.85 -7.06 -8.92
CA THR A 85 13.14 -5.79 -8.94
C THR A 85 13.73 -4.85 -9.99
N LEU A 86 15.05 -4.77 -10.10
CA LEU A 86 15.69 -3.90 -11.09
C LEU A 86 15.33 -4.30 -12.52
N ARG A 87 15.33 -5.61 -12.84
CA ARG A 87 14.87 -6.09 -14.16
C ARG A 87 13.42 -5.73 -14.47
N LYS A 88 12.53 -5.74 -13.47
CA LYS A 88 11.13 -5.29 -13.67
C LYS A 88 11.05 -3.80 -13.97
N VAL A 89 11.82 -2.98 -13.25
CA VAL A 89 11.90 -1.53 -13.49
C VAL A 89 12.45 -1.26 -14.90
N GLU A 90 13.53 -1.91 -15.29
CA GLU A 90 14.12 -1.78 -16.63
C GLU A 90 13.11 -2.15 -17.74
N ARG A 91 12.39 -3.26 -17.59
CA ARG A 91 11.35 -3.67 -18.54
C ARG A 91 10.26 -2.61 -18.72
N ILE A 92 9.75 -2.07 -17.60
CA ILE A 92 8.73 -1.01 -17.60
C ILE A 92 9.26 0.26 -18.26
N MET A 93 10.47 0.70 -17.92
CA MET A 93 11.11 1.88 -18.50
C MET A 93 11.47 1.72 -19.99
N LEU A 94 11.57 0.47 -20.47
CA LEU A 94 11.72 0.15 -21.90
C LEU A 94 10.37 0.08 -22.64
N GLY A 95 9.27 0.40 -21.97
CA GLY A 95 7.93 0.51 -22.55
C GLY A 95 7.07 -0.75 -22.46
N GLU A 96 7.50 -1.78 -21.72
CA GLU A 96 6.63 -2.93 -21.44
C GLU A 96 5.51 -2.53 -20.47
N ASP A 97 4.29 -3.02 -20.71
CA ASP A 97 3.15 -2.66 -19.87
C ASP A 97 3.35 -3.17 -18.42
N PRO A 98 3.18 -2.31 -17.39
CA PRO A 98 3.29 -2.75 -16.00
C PRO A 98 2.42 -3.95 -15.62
N GLU A 99 1.28 -4.17 -16.27
CA GLU A 99 0.40 -5.32 -16.02
C GLU A 99 1.01 -6.65 -16.46
N ASP A 100 1.89 -6.64 -17.47
CA ASP A 100 2.63 -7.81 -17.95
C ASP A 100 3.91 -8.09 -17.13
N VAL A 101 4.37 -7.10 -16.37
CA VAL A 101 5.61 -7.16 -15.59
C VAL A 101 5.36 -7.45 -14.11
N LEU A 102 4.30 -6.89 -13.54
CA LEU A 102 4.00 -6.94 -12.12
C LEU A 102 3.09 -8.11 -11.75
N PRO A 103 3.23 -8.69 -10.54
CA PRO A 103 2.27 -9.68 -10.05
C PRO A 103 0.94 -9.00 -9.69
N MET A 104 0.04 -8.92 -10.66
CA MET A 104 -1.23 -8.18 -10.59
C MET A 104 -2.20 -8.65 -9.51
N SER A 105 -2.06 -9.88 -9.03
CA SER A 105 -2.88 -10.43 -7.93
C SER A 105 -2.29 -10.21 -6.53
N MET A 106 -1.20 -9.45 -6.41
CA MET A 106 -0.45 -9.27 -5.16
C MET A 106 -0.19 -7.78 -4.89
N LYS A 107 0.48 -7.51 -3.76
CA LYS A 107 0.78 -6.16 -3.26
C LYS A 107 1.23 -5.17 -4.35
N THR A 108 2.28 -5.50 -5.11
CA THR A 108 2.85 -4.56 -6.07
C THR A 108 1.90 -4.27 -7.23
N GLY A 109 1.13 -5.26 -7.70
CA GLY A 109 0.11 -5.06 -8.72
C GLY A 109 -1.05 -4.17 -8.24
N HIS A 110 -1.56 -4.40 -7.04
CA HIS A 110 -2.58 -3.53 -6.46
C HIS A 110 -2.04 -2.12 -6.19
N PHE A 111 -0.78 -2.00 -5.78
CA PHE A 111 -0.15 -0.70 -5.56
C PHE A 111 -0.02 0.10 -6.85
N PHE A 112 0.36 -0.56 -7.95
CA PHE A 112 0.32 0.02 -9.29
C PHE A 112 -1.08 0.54 -9.63
N ARG A 113 -2.12 -0.30 -9.48
CA ARG A 113 -3.50 0.10 -9.80
C ARG A 113 -3.98 1.30 -8.98
N CYS A 114 -3.74 1.31 -7.66
CA CYS A 114 -4.13 2.43 -6.81
C CYS A 114 -3.41 3.74 -7.15
N ILE A 115 -2.14 3.67 -7.61
CA ILE A 115 -1.41 4.88 -8.05
C ILE A 115 -1.91 5.32 -9.43
N LEU A 116 -2.09 4.38 -10.36
CA LEU A 116 -2.54 4.67 -11.71
C LEU A 116 -3.92 5.34 -11.72
N ASP A 117 -4.86 4.76 -10.97
CA ASP A 117 -6.21 5.28 -10.82
C ASP A 117 -6.59 5.35 -9.33
N PRO A 118 -6.41 6.53 -8.69
CA PRO A 118 -6.78 6.73 -7.29
C PRO A 118 -8.29 6.62 -7.01
N GLU A 119 -9.13 6.64 -8.05
CA GLU A 119 -10.58 6.55 -7.93
C GLU A 119 -11.11 5.12 -8.19
N ASP A 120 -10.24 4.18 -8.59
CA ASP A 120 -10.62 2.78 -8.81
C ASP A 120 -11.14 2.15 -7.49
N PRO A 121 -12.41 1.69 -7.44
CA PRO A 121 -13.01 1.15 -6.23
C PRO A 121 -12.58 -0.30 -5.92
N ASP A 122 -11.84 -0.96 -6.80
CA ASP A 122 -11.47 -2.37 -6.64
C ASP A 122 -10.12 -2.63 -5.94
N PRO A 123 -8.99 -2.00 -6.32
CA PRO A 123 -7.68 -2.36 -5.80
C PRO A 123 -7.49 -1.88 -4.36
N VAL A 124 -6.86 -2.74 -3.55
CA VAL A 124 -6.44 -2.40 -2.20
C VAL A 124 -5.11 -3.07 -1.87
N VAL A 125 -4.19 -2.29 -1.30
CA VAL A 125 -2.84 -2.74 -0.97
C VAL A 125 -2.83 -3.38 0.41
N ILE A 126 -2.59 -4.69 0.47
CA ILE A 126 -2.42 -5.40 1.74
C ILE A 126 -0.94 -5.55 2.04
N ASP A 127 -0.46 -4.70 2.96
CA ASP A 127 0.87 -4.79 3.55
C ASP A 127 0.81 -5.28 5.00
N ARG A 128 1.95 -5.25 5.70
CA ARG A 128 2.04 -5.68 7.10
C ARG A 128 1.14 -4.86 8.03
N HIS A 129 0.92 -3.58 7.74
CA HIS A 129 0.10 -2.71 8.58
C HIS A 129 -1.38 -2.94 8.30
N ALA A 130 -1.76 -3.07 7.03
CA ALA A 130 -3.12 -3.42 6.65
C ALA A 130 -3.56 -4.75 7.28
N HIS A 131 -2.65 -5.73 7.33
CA HIS A 131 -2.84 -6.98 8.06
C HIS A 131 -3.05 -6.74 9.56
N ASP A 132 -2.12 -6.03 10.22
CA ASP A 132 -2.15 -5.82 11.67
C ASP A 132 -3.41 -5.06 12.11
N ILE A 133 -3.88 -4.13 11.29
CA ILE A 133 -5.16 -3.42 11.45
C ILE A 133 -6.32 -4.40 11.38
N ALA A 134 -6.42 -5.19 10.30
CA ALA A 134 -7.52 -6.12 10.10
C ALA A 134 -7.58 -7.18 11.21
N VAL A 135 -6.44 -7.74 11.61
CA VAL A 135 -6.38 -8.73 12.70
C VAL A 135 -6.55 -8.09 14.08
N GLY A 136 -6.31 -6.79 14.22
CA GLY A 136 -6.39 -6.07 15.49
C GLY A 136 -5.18 -6.33 16.41
N ALA A 137 -4.05 -6.79 15.85
CA ALA A 137 -2.85 -7.13 16.61
C ALA A 137 -1.58 -6.76 15.83
N VAL A 138 -0.53 -6.32 16.53
CA VAL A 138 0.76 -5.95 15.95
C VAL A 138 1.69 -7.16 15.97
N TYR A 139 2.08 -7.64 14.79
CA TYR A 139 2.84 -8.89 14.64
C TYR A 139 4.37 -8.68 14.69
N GLY A 140 4.86 -7.45 14.72
CA GLY A 140 6.30 -7.19 14.66
C GLY A 140 6.95 -7.89 13.46
N ASN A 141 7.93 -8.75 13.72
CA ASN A 141 8.66 -9.55 12.72
C ASN A 141 8.04 -10.94 12.44
N GLU A 142 6.91 -11.28 13.07
CA GLU A 142 6.24 -12.55 12.82
C GLU A 142 5.67 -12.62 11.40
N ASP A 143 5.64 -13.84 10.86
CA ASP A 143 5.04 -14.08 9.55
C ASP A 143 3.51 -13.87 9.61
N ARG A 144 3.01 -13.17 8.59
CA ARG A 144 1.60 -12.83 8.41
C ARG A 144 0.92 -13.67 7.34
N GLY A 145 1.69 -14.52 6.65
CA GLY A 145 1.22 -15.35 5.55
C GLY A 145 0.79 -14.57 4.31
N LEU A 146 1.26 -13.32 4.15
CA LEU A 146 0.86 -12.44 3.03
C LEU A 146 1.40 -12.86 1.67
N SER A 147 2.34 -13.82 1.64
CA SER A 147 2.77 -14.48 0.40
C SER A 147 1.69 -15.41 -0.17
N ALA A 148 0.75 -15.88 0.66
CA ALA A 148 -0.34 -16.72 0.22
C ALA A 148 -1.47 -15.89 -0.41
N LYS A 149 -1.75 -16.13 -1.70
CA LYS A 149 -2.81 -15.43 -2.48
C LYS A 149 -4.16 -15.42 -1.76
N GLN A 150 -4.55 -16.54 -1.15
CA GLN A 150 -5.82 -16.66 -0.44
C GLN A 150 -5.88 -15.74 0.79
N ARG A 151 -4.77 -15.63 1.54
CA ARG A 151 -4.69 -14.76 2.72
C ARG A 151 -4.75 -13.29 2.31
N TYR A 152 -4.02 -12.92 1.26
CA TYR A 152 -4.07 -11.57 0.69
C TYR A 152 -5.49 -11.22 0.21
N ALA A 153 -6.11 -12.09 -0.59
CA ALA A 153 -7.44 -11.89 -1.15
C ALA A 153 -8.52 -11.74 -0.07
N LEU A 154 -8.44 -12.53 1.00
CA LEU A 154 -9.34 -12.42 2.15
C LEU A 154 -9.25 -11.04 2.82
N LEU A 155 -8.03 -10.55 3.08
CA LEU A 155 -7.83 -9.25 3.70
C LEU A 155 -8.28 -8.12 2.77
N ALA A 156 -7.96 -8.22 1.48
CA ALA A 156 -8.44 -7.28 0.47
C ALA A 156 -9.98 -7.22 0.45
N HIS A 157 -10.66 -8.37 0.50
CA HIS A 157 -12.11 -8.42 0.63
C HIS A 157 -12.62 -7.73 1.89
N CYS A 158 -11.99 -7.93 3.05
CA CYS A 158 -12.40 -7.23 4.29
C CYS A 158 -12.29 -5.70 4.17
N TYR A 159 -11.25 -5.17 3.52
CA TYR A 159 -11.13 -3.74 3.26
C TYR A 159 -12.18 -3.23 2.26
N ARG A 160 -12.54 -4.02 1.25
CA ARG A 160 -13.64 -3.67 0.33
C ARG A 160 -14.98 -3.61 1.05
N GLU A 161 -15.28 -4.60 1.89
CA GLU A 161 -16.49 -4.60 2.72
C GLU A 161 -16.52 -3.39 3.67
N ALA A 162 -15.38 -3.04 4.28
CA ALA A 162 -15.28 -1.84 5.10
C ALA A 162 -15.53 -0.56 4.29
N GLY A 163 -14.94 -0.44 3.09
CA GLY A 163 -15.18 0.65 2.15
C GLY A 163 -16.66 0.79 1.81
N LEU A 164 -17.33 -0.31 1.46
CA LEU A 164 -18.77 -0.32 1.19
C LEU A 164 -19.60 0.19 2.37
N ARG A 165 -19.28 -0.22 3.61
CA ARG A 165 -20.01 0.23 4.82
C ARG A 165 -19.74 1.69 5.19
N LEU A 166 -18.58 2.22 4.80
CA LEU A 166 -18.19 3.61 5.01
C LEU A 166 -18.60 4.54 3.86
N GLU A 167 -19.15 3.99 2.77
CA GLU A 167 -19.35 4.70 1.50
C GLU A 167 -18.04 5.35 0.99
N GLU A 168 -16.94 4.60 1.09
CA GLU A 168 -15.58 5.06 0.84
C GLU A 168 -14.80 4.11 -0.08
N ILE A 169 -13.84 4.64 -0.83
CA ILE A 169 -12.96 3.82 -1.68
C ILE A 169 -12.08 2.92 -0.78
N PRO A 170 -11.98 1.60 -1.06
CA PRO A 170 -11.20 0.68 -0.21
C PRO A 170 -9.73 1.07 -0.05
N SER A 171 -9.10 1.60 -1.11
CA SER A 171 -7.73 2.11 -1.06
C SER A 171 -7.60 3.34 -0.13
N VAL A 172 -8.61 4.20 -0.06
CA VAL A 172 -8.68 5.34 0.87
C VAL A 172 -8.82 4.85 2.31
N VAL A 173 -9.71 3.89 2.58
CA VAL A 173 -9.85 3.28 3.92
C VAL A 173 -8.51 2.70 4.37
N GLN A 174 -7.83 1.97 3.48
CA GLN A 174 -6.50 1.42 3.74
C GLN A 174 -5.46 2.51 4.03
N ALA A 175 -5.43 3.60 3.25
CA ALA A 175 -4.48 4.69 3.44
C ALA A 175 -4.71 5.47 4.75
N VAL A 176 -5.97 5.80 5.08
CA VAL A 176 -6.33 6.50 6.33
C VAL A 176 -5.93 5.67 7.55
N THR A 177 -6.32 4.39 7.56
CA THR A 177 -5.98 3.49 8.66
C THR A 177 -4.48 3.25 8.77
N TRP A 178 -3.75 3.22 7.65
CA TRP A 178 -2.29 3.13 7.61
C TRP A 178 -1.61 4.35 8.25
N VAL A 179 -2.05 5.57 7.91
CA VAL A 179 -1.51 6.81 8.49
C VAL A 179 -1.71 6.81 10.01
N ALA A 180 -2.95 6.56 10.47
CA ALA A 180 -3.26 6.54 11.89
C ALA A 180 -2.48 5.44 12.64
N HIS A 181 -2.36 4.25 12.05
CA HIS A 181 -1.67 3.12 12.66
C HIS A 181 -0.16 3.33 12.79
N THR A 182 0.50 3.83 11.74
CA THR A 182 1.96 4.03 11.73
C THR A 182 2.40 5.12 12.70
N GLU A 183 1.62 6.20 12.82
CA GLU A 183 1.88 7.27 13.79
C GLU A 183 1.68 6.81 15.23
N ARG A 184 0.63 6.01 15.48
CA ARG A 184 0.42 5.41 16.80
C ARG A 184 1.62 4.57 17.22
N LEU A 185 2.18 3.77 16.32
CA LEU A 185 3.38 2.97 16.60
C LEU A 185 4.60 3.86 16.91
N ALA A 186 4.83 4.90 16.11
CA ALA A 186 5.92 5.85 16.34
C ALA A 186 5.78 6.59 17.69
N GLY A 187 4.55 6.95 18.09
CA GLY A 187 4.28 7.58 19.38
C GLY A 187 4.45 6.65 20.59
N THR A 188 4.25 5.33 20.40
CA THR A 188 4.45 4.35 21.48
C THR A 188 5.91 3.99 21.72
N ASP A 189 6.77 4.06 20.70
CA ASP A 189 8.22 3.83 20.83
C ASP A 189 8.92 4.94 21.63
N GLY A 190 8.26 6.09 21.85
CA GLY A 190 8.76 7.20 22.66
C GLY A 190 8.40 7.16 24.15
N ARG A 191 7.60 6.20 24.64
CA ARG A 191 7.29 6.06 26.08
C ARG A 191 8.34 5.17 26.75
N PRO A 192 9.00 5.61 27.83
CA PRO A 192 9.84 4.73 28.63
C PRO A 192 9.01 3.53 29.08
N LYS A 193 9.51 2.32 28.82
CA LYS A 193 8.98 1.11 29.47
C LYS A 193 9.36 1.22 30.94
N ASN A 194 8.47 1.76 31.77
CA ASN A 194 8.61 1.65 33.22
C ASN A 194 8.59 0.15 33.56
N ARG A 195 9.76 -0.38 33.87
CA ARG A 195 9.93 -1.60 34.65
C ARG A 195 9.70 -1.26 36.12
#